data_AF-A0A3A9S969-F1
#
_entry.id   AF-A0A3A9S969-F1
#
_cell.length_a   1.000
_cell.length_b   1.000
_cell.length_c   1.000
_cell.angle_alpha   90.00
_cell.angle_beta   90.00
_cell.angle_gamma   90.00
#
_symmetry.space_group_name_H-M   'P 1'
#
loop_
_entity.id
_entity.type
_entity.pdbx_description
1 polymer ?
#
loop_
_entity_poly.entity_id
_entity_poly.type
_entity_poly.pdbx_seq_one_letter_code
_entity_poly.pdbx_strand_id
1 'polypeptide(L)'
;MRFQNIINVNRKKIVSIIFFVIIATPLLLQVLGEWTGYSFDYSLNGYTDIYEKPKASLKEWMKGEYQKQYSDWVSNNFVTRGLGIKNYNQIRYSLFDIGNGKQVIGKDHYIFQQPYIDAYLCLNEDNNYIYEGNKNKLQKYVGDLVEIDHKLKKVGKKLFFYITPSKARYFSDKIPDRYYKMSGSDSSLSGYEYLKYLLTETDLNYLDSNQLFKDSSVDISFYSTGIHWSRPFEQVTDKKIIEALSDCSGEQYRNIELGGLNSSYIPYWRDSDVQDLLNIFTAPKETYYEYVSNIDVEEYKPLRALLQGGSFAQGLITDYFDESIDSSLYYINYNKHLYDNNTGDHQTISEWDDVDFQKLLDGSDWVIIELNEAVISNYSDGFVEYLDNYLDSYVPRKQELADNFVPSQELSRTRARGYYGYEDTYRWTTNDSSLTLYNERIAEEGLKIEFVVPDQLVVEGSVTVKIFVNGQMCTDETYTDFGDYCVNIKPEKIESKKDTYCIEIVSSKCFVPSELGNSTDSRVLSLKMKYIGENE
;
A
#
# COMPACT_ATOMS: atom_id res chain seq x y z
N MET A 1 -68.53 6.70 8.96
CA MET A 1 -68.10 5.43 8.31
C MET A 1 -67.85 5.52 6.80
N ARG A 2 -68.63 6.26 5.98
CA ARG A 2 -68.37 6.37 4.51
C ARG A 2 -67.19 7.26 4.09
N PHE A 3 -66.86 8.32 4.85
CA PHE A 3 -65.72 9.21 4.51
C PHE A 3 -64.34 8.57 4.74
N GLN A 4 -64.15 7.79 5.80
CA GLN A 4 -62.90 7.03 6.04
C GLN A 4 -62.64 5.97 4.95
N ASN A 5 -63.69 5.36 4.39
CA ASN A 5 -63.54 4.37 3.31
C ASN A 5 -63.14 5.00 1.97
N ILE A 6 -63.64 6.19 1.63
CA ILE A 6 -63.27 6.89 0.38
C ILE A 6 -61.82 7.40 0.44
N ILE A 7 -61.40 7.94 1.60
CA ILE A 7 -60.00 8.36 1.83
C ILE A 7 -59.06 7.15 1.75
N ASN A 8 -59.45 6.00 2.31
CA ASN A 8 -58.65 4.76 2.24
C ASN A 8 -58.56 4.16 0.82
N VAL A 9 -59.62 4.25 0.00
CA VAL A 9 -59.61 3.74 -1.39
C VAL A 9 -58.70 4.60 -2.27
N ASN A 10 -58.75 5.93 -2.14
CA ASN A 10 -57.87 6.83 -2.89
C ASN A 10 -56.41 6.68 -2.46
N ARG A 11 -56.15 6.49 -1.16
CA ARG A 11 -54.80 6.22 -0.65
C ARG A 11 -54.21 4.91 -1.19
N LYS A 12 -55.00 3.82 -1.23
CA LYS A 12 -54.56 2.55 -1.83
C LYS A 12 -54.23 2.68 -3.31
N LYS A 13 -55.07 3.38 -4.09
CA LYS A 13 -54.80 3.64 -5.52
C LYS A 13 -53.53 4.45 -5.72
N ILE A 14 -53.32 5.50 -4.92
CA ILE A 14 -52.12 6.33 -4.98
C ILE A 14 -50.86 5.50 -4.67
N VAL A 15 -50.91 4.68 -3.61
CA VAL A 15 -49.79 3.78 -3.27
C VAL A 15 -49.51 2.77 -4.38
N SER A 16 -50.55 2.16 -4.97
CA SER A 16 -50.38 1.24 -6.10
C SER A 16 -49.80 1.92 -7.34
N ILE A 17 -50.20 3.16 -7.63
CA ILE A 17 -49.65 3.94 -8.74
C ILE A 17 -48.18 4.27 -8.50
N ILE A 18 -47.84 4.75 -7.29
CA ILE A 18 -46.44 5.03 -6.91
C ILE A 18 -45.59 3.78 -7.02
N PHE A 19 -46.07 2.65 -6.50
CA PHE A 19 -45.37 1.37 -6.58
C PHE A 19 -45.17 0.90 -8.04
N PHE A 20 -46.20 1.01 -8.88
CA PHE A 20 -46.10 0.68 -10.30
C PHE A 20 -45.11 1.58 -11.04
N VAL A 21 -45.13 2.89 -10.76
CA VAL A 21 -44.18 3.84 -11.34
C VAL A 21 -42.75 3.49 -10.94
N ILE A 22 -42.50 3.18 -9.66
CA ILE A 22 -41.17 2.79 -9.17
C ILE A 22 -40.65 1.52 -9.88
N ILE A 23 -41.51 0.52 -10.12
CA ILE A 23 -41.12 -0.72 -10.81
C ILE A 23 -40.97 -0.53 -12.33
N ALA A 24 -41.85 0.27 -12.96
CA ALA A 24 -41.84 0.46 -14.40
C ALA A 24 -40.75 1.42 -14.87
N THR A 25 -40.31 2.37 -14.02
CA THR A 25 -39.34 3.39 -14.40
C THR A 25 -37.98 2.81 -14.83
N PRO A 26 -37.34 1.87 -14.09
CA PRO A 26 -36.09 1.25 -14.53
C PRO A 26 -36.22 0.53 -15.88
N LEU A 27 -37.34 -0.15 -16.12
CA LEU A 27 -37.61 -0.84 -17.39
C LEU A 27 -37.78 0.14 -18.56
N LEU A 28 -38.49 1.25 -18.33
CA LEU A 28 -38.63 2.31 -19.34
C LEU A 28 -37.28 2.97 -19.64
N LEU A 29 -36.46 3.24 -18.62
CA LEU A 29 -35.13 3.80 -18.79
C LEU A 29 -34.17 2.84 -19.49
N GLN A 30 -34.27 1.52 -19.26
CA GLN A 30 -33.54 0.51 -20.02
C GLN A 30 -33.86 0.59 -21.53
N VAL A 31 -35.14 0.58 -21.89
CA VAL A 31 -35.57 0.64 -23.29
C VAL A 31 -35.15 1.96 -23.94
N LEU A 32 -35.29 3.08 -23.22
CA LEU A 32 -34.85 4.39 -23.71
C LEU A 32 -33.33 4.46 -23.88
N GLY A 33 -32.55 3.91 -22.95
CA GLY A 33 -31.10 3.88 -23.05
C GLY A 33 -30.61 3.02 -24.21
N GLU A 34 -31.21 1.84 -24.43
CA GLU A 34 -30.92 1.01 -25.60
C GLU A 34 -31.28 1.70 -26.92
N TRP A 35 -32.40 2.43 -26.96
CA TRP A 35 -32.86 3.12 -28.17
C TRP A 35 -32.04 4.37 -28.50
N THR A 36 -31.63 5.13 -27.48
CA THR A 36 -30.92 6.41 -27.64
C THR A 36 -29.39 6.29 -27.58
N GLY A 37 -28.87 5.17 -27.09
CA GLY A 37 -27.46 5.00 -26.75
C GLY A 37 -27.02 5.81 -25.52
N TYR A 38 -27.95 6.49 -24.83
CA TYR A 38 -27.66 7.32 -23.67
C TYR A 38 -27.63 6.46 -22.40
N SER A 39 -26.55 6.56 -21.61
CA SER A 39 -26.47 5.91 -20.31
C SER A 39 -27.09 6.80 -19.23
N PHE A 40 -28.14 6.30 -18.60
CA PHE A 40 -28.78 6.94 -17.44
C PHE A 40 -28.24 6.38 -16.11
N ASP A 41 -27.02 5.83 -16.12
CA ASP A 41 -26.46 5.12 -14.98
C ASP A 41 -25.45 5.93 -14.16
N TYR A 42 -25.25 5.47 -12.91
CA TYR A 42 -24.18 5.92 -12.04
C TYR A 42 -23.11 4.85 -11.90
N SER A 43 -21.84 5.28 -11.81
CA SER A 43 -20.78 4.38 -11.38
C SER A 43 -21.03 3.90 -9.96
N LEU A 44 -20.69 2.64 -9.72
CA LEU A 44 -20.74 2.01 -8.41
C LEU A 44 -19.32 1.72 -7.95
N ASN A 45 -19.07 1.95 -6.67
CA ASN A 45 -17.82 1.60 -6.01
C ASN A 45 -17.86 0.14 -5.55
N GLY A 46 -16.70 -0.51 -5.60
CA GLY A 46 -16.50 -1.91 -5.22
C GLY A 46 -16.13 -2.79 -6.42
N TYR A 47 -15.93 -4.08 -6.15
CA TYR A 47 -15.58 -5.07 -7.18
C TYR A 47 -16.81 -5.45 -8.01
N THR A 48 -16.64 -5.49 -9.33
CA THR A 48 -17.66 -5.92 -10.29
C THR A 48 -17.09 -6.96 -11.24
N ASP A 49 -17.73 -8.13 -11.31
CA ASP A 49 -17.39 -9.15 -12.30
C ASP A 49 -17.77 -8.68 -13.73
N ILE A 50 -16.92 -9.00 -14.70
CA ILE A 50 -17.18 -8.72 -16.11
C ILE A 50 -17.87 -9.94 -16.72
N TYR A 51 -19.08 -9.74 -17.23
CA TYR A 51 -19.84 -10.78 -17.92
C TYR A 51 -19.98 -10.43 -19.39
N GLU A 52 -19.65 -11.37 -20.27
CA GLU A 52 -19.93 -11.25 -21.70
C GLU A 52 -21.38 -11.61 -22.02
N LYS A 53 -21.97 -10.93 -23.01
CA LYS A 53 -23.31 -11.27 -23.49
C LYS A 53 -23.26 -12.65 -24.16
N PRO A 54 -24.00 -13.67 -23.68
CA PRO A 54 -23.93 -15.00 -24.27
C PRO A 54 -24.52 -14.98 -25.69
N LYS A 55 -23.91 -15.74 -26.60
CA LYS A 55 -24.42 -15.93 -27.96
C LYS A 55 -25.62 -16.88 -27.89
N ALA A 56 -26.71 -16.54 -28.56
CA ALA A 56 -27.89 -17.40 -28.57
C ALA A 56 -27.61 -18.68 -29.36
N SER A 57 -27.71 -19.84 -28.71
CA SER A 57 -27.65 -21.15 -29.36
C SER A 57 -28.74 -22.08 -28.83
N LEU A 58 -29.38 -22.84 -29.73
CA LEU A 58 -30.41 -23.82 -29.37
C LEU A 58 -29.86 -24.91 -28.43
N LYS A 59 -28.58 -25.24 -28.57
CA LYS A 59 -27.89 -26.23 -27.74
C LYS A 59 -27.72 -25.75 -26.29
N GLU A 60 -27.28 -24.51 -26.09
CA GLU A 60 -27.10 -23.94 -24.74
C GLU A 60 -28.43 -23.57 -24.10
N TRP A 61 -29.43 -23.16 -24.90
CA TRP A 61 -30.79 -22.92 -24.43
C TRP A 61 -31.45 -24.17 -23.84
N MET A 62 -31.32 -25.31 -24.52
CA MET A 62 -31.87 -26.59 -24.05
C MET A 62 -31.14 -27.15 -22.82
N LYS A 63 -29.90 -26.73 -22.58
CA LYS A 63 -29.10 -27.09 -21.41
C LYS A 63 -29.30 -26.17 -20.20
N GLY A 64 -29.99 -25.04 -20.36
CA GLY A 64 -30.14 -24.03 -19.30
C GLY A 64 -28.93 -23.10 -19.13
N GLU A 65 -27.86 -23.30 -19.90
CA GLU A 65 -26.60 -22.55 -19.80
C GLU A 65 -26.76 -21.11 -20.30
N TYR A 66 -27.52 -20.92 -21.39
CA TYR A 66 -27.81 -19.58 -21.95
C TYR A 66 -28.58 -18.72 -20.95
N GLN A 67 -29.61 -19.27 -20.30
CA GLN A 67 -30.46 -18.53 -19.36
C GLN A 67 -29.65 -18.09 -18.13
N LYS A 68 -28.77 -18.96 -17.62
CA LYS A 68 -27.86 -18.63 -16.52
C LYS A 68 -26.90 -17.50 -16.91
N GLN A 69 -26.16 -17.68 -18.00
CA GLN A 69 -25.19 -16.67 -18.46
C GLN A 69 -25.85 -15.35 -18.85
N TYR A 70 -27.07 -15.39 -19.43
CA TYR A 70 -27.81 -14.20 -19.79
C TYR A 70 -28.34 -13.48 -18.54
N SER A 71 -28.79 -14.23 -17.53
CA SER A 71 -29.18 -13.68 -16.23
C SER A 71 -28.01 -12.98 -15.54
N ASP A 72 -26.82 -13.60 -15.56
CA ASP A 72 -25.60 -13.02 -15.00
C ASP A 72 -25.19 -11.76 -15.77
N TRP A 73 -25.20 -11.82 -17.12
CA TRP A 73 -24.92 -10.67 -17.97
C TRP A 73 -25.90 -9.51 -17.74
N VAL A 74 -27.21 -9.76 -17.82
CA VAL A 74 -28.23 -8.71 -17.71
C VAL A 74 -28.26 -8.09 -16.32
N SER A 75 -28.01 -8.87 -15.26
CA SER A 75 -27.94 -8.37 -13.88
C SER A 75 -26.75 -7.43 -13.64
N ASN A 76 -25.72 -7.51 -14.49
CA ASN A 76 -24.51 -6.68 -14.41
C ASN A 76 -24.44 -5.59 -15.49
N ASN A 77 -25.22 -5.70 -16.57
CA ASN A 77 -25.23 -4.76 -17.70
C ASN A 77 -26.58 -4.02 -17.85
N PHE A 78 -27.43 -4.05 -16.82
CA PHE A 78 -28.67 -3.29 -16.79
C PHE A 78 -28.36 -1.78 -16.78
N VAL A 79 -28.91 -1.02 -17.73
CA VAL A 79 -28.59 0.40 -18.01
C VAL A 79 -28.89 1.32 -16.84
N THR A 80 -29.74 0.93 -15.90
CA THR A 80 -30.01 1.72 -14.68
C THR A 80 -29.64 0.98 -13.41
N ARG A 81 -28.65 0.08 -13.47
CA ARG A 81 -28.23 -0.74 -12.33
C ARG A 81 -27.70 0.14 -11.20
N GLY A 82 -26.75 1.01 -11.51
CA GLY A 82 -26.21 2.01 -10.60
C GLY A 82 -27.31 2.88 -9.99
N LEU A 83 -28.15 3.50 -10.82
CA LEU A 83 -29.29 4.29 -10.36
C LEU A 83 -30.19 3.50 -9.39
N GLY A 84 -30.55 2.27 -9.73
CA GLY A 84 -31.38 1.40 -8.89
C GLY A 84 -30.73 1.07 -7.55
N ILE A 85 -29.45 0.66 -7.57
CA ILE A 85 -28.69 0.33 -6.37
C ILE A 85 -28.53 1.56 -5.48
N LYS A 86 -28.14 2.71 -6.03
CA LYS A 86 -27.95 3.94 -5.24
C LYS A 86 -29.25 4.44 -4.61
N ASN A 87 -30.38 4.36 -5.32
CA ASN A 87 -31.69 4.69 -4.75
C ASN A 87 -32.09 3.75 -3.61
N TYR A 88 -31.94 2.44 -3.80
CA TYR A 88 -32.23 1.45 -2.78
C TYR A 88 -31.38 1.66 -1.52
N ASN A 89 -30.08 1.87 -1.71
CA ASN A 89 -29.15 2.13 -0.61
C ASN A 89 -29.44 3.47 0.07
N GLN A 90 -29.80 4.52 -0.66
CA GLN A 90 -30.17 5.82 -0.09
C GLN A 90 -31.41 5.72 0.80
N ILE A 91 -32.44 4.97 0.37
CA ILE A 91 -33.66 4.76 1.18
C ILE A 91 -33.31 4.01 2.48
N ARG A 92 -32.50 2.95 2.37
CA ARG A 92 -32.03 2.16 3.52
C ARG A 92 -31.22 2.98 4.50
N TYR A 93 -30.32 3.81 3.98
CA TYR A 93 -29.50 4.70 4.77
C TYR A 93 -30.35 5.78 5.46
N SER A 94 -31.10 6.59 4.70
CA SER A 94 -31.78 7.78 5.23
C SER A 94 -33.00 7.49 6.10
N LEU A 95 -33.72 6.39 5.89
CA LEU A 95 -34.94 6.09 6.64
C LEU A 95 -34.74 5.08 7.76
N PHE A 96 -33.68 4.27 7.71
CA PHE A 96 -33.54 3.11 8.59
C PHE A 96 -32.15 2.94 9.19
N ASP A 97 -31.16 3.78 8.84
CA ASP A 97 -29.76 3.61 9.26
C ASP A 97 -29.24 2.20 8.92
N ILE A 98 -29.54 1.74 7.70
CA ILE A 98 -29.12 0.43 7.21
C ILE A 98 -28.09 0.61 6.09
N GLY A 99 -26.90 0.05 6.30
CA GLY A 99 -25.82 0.03 5.31
C GLY A 99 -25.96 -1.12 4.32
N ASN A 100 -24.98 -1.26 3.43
CA ASN A 100 -24.94 -2.35 2.45
C ASN A 100 -23.94 -3.43 2.88
N GLY A 101 -24.17 -4.70 2.53
CA GLY A 101 -23.23 -5.80 2.80
C GLY A 101 -22.72 -5.84 4.26
N LYS A 102 -21.42 -5.62 4.43
CA LYS A 102 -20.73 -5.61 5.74
C LYS A 102 -20.68 -4.23 6.40
N GLN A 103 -21.16 -3.16 5.74
CA GLN A 103 -21.19 -1.82 6.33
C GLN A 103 -22.36 -1.68 7.32
N VAL A 104 -22.02 -1.34 8.55
CA VAL A 104 -22.96 -1.09 9.65
C VAL A 104 -23.03 0.40 9.89
N ILE A 105 -24.23 0.98 9.85
CA ILE A 105 -24.44 2.37 10.25
C ILE A 105 -24.63 2.41 11.76
N GLY A 106 -23.65 3.01 12.42
CA GLY A 106 -23.60 3.30 13.83
C GLY A 106 -24.42 4.53 14.20
N LYS A 107 -24.43 4.84 15.50
CA LYS A 107 -24.98 6.09 16.02
C LYS A 107 -24.21 7.26 15.42
N ASP A 108 -24.88 8.39 15.26
CA ASP A 108 -24.34 9.59 14.63
C ASP A 108 -23.78 9.33 13.21
N HIS A 109 -24.33 8.32 12.52
CA HIS A 109 -23.96 7.88 11.18
C HIS A 109 -22.50 7.41 10.99
N TYR A 110 -21.82 7.04 12.07
CA TYR A 110 -20.51 6.39 11.96
C TYR A 110 -20.60 5.06 11.21
N ILE A 111 -19.81 4.89 10.16
CA ILE A 111 -19.81 3.66 9.37
C ILE A 111 -18.75 2.72 9.91
N PHE A 112 -19.16 1.51 10.28
CA PHE A 112 -18.29 0.42 10.71
C PHE A 112 -18.32 -0.72 9.70
N GLN A 113 -17.31 -1.58 9.75
CA GLN A 113 -17.40 -2.91 9.15
C GLN A 113 -17.82 -3.94 10.20
N GLN A 114 -18.72 -4.84 9.85
CA GLN A 114 -19.24 -5.88 10.75
C GLN A 114 -18.12 -6.70 11.41
N PRO A 115 -17.07 -7.19 10.71
CA PRO A 115 -15.96 -7.92 11.35
C PRO A 115 -15.26 -7.15 12.47
N TYR A 116 -15.21 -5.81 12.40
CA TYR A 116 -14.56 -4.97 13.39
C TYR A 116 -15.37 -4.92 14.69
N ILE A 117 -16.71 -4.88 14.55
CA ILE A 117 -17.64 -4.99 15.67
C ILE A 117 -17.59 -6.42 16.26
N ASP A 118 -17.55 -7.43 15.40
CA ASP A 118 -17.52 -8.84 15.82
C ASP A 118 -16.27 -9.16 16.64
N ALA A 119 -15.10 -8.64 16.21
CA ALA A 119 -13.84 -8.78 16.92
C ALA A 119 -13.83 -8.01 18.26
N TYR A 120 -14.28 -6.76 18.24
CA TYR A 120 -14.30 -5.91 19.43
C TYR A 120 -15.26 -6.44 20.52
N LEU A 121 -16.47 -6.86 20.13
CA LEU A 121 -17.50 -7.36 21.05
C LEU A 121 -17.47 -8.88 21.23
N CYS A 122 -16.51 -9.59 20.64
CA CYS A 122 -16.36 -11.04 20.74
C CYS A 122 -17.64 -11.80 20.32
N LEU A 123 -18.33 -11.36 19.26
CA LEU A 123 -19.66 -11.86 18.90
C LEU A 123 -19.68 -13.29 18.37
N ASN A 124 -18.52 -13.79 17.92
CA ASN A 124 -18.35 -15.13 17.36
C ASN A 124 -17.27 -15.88 18.14
N GLU A 125 -17.33 -17.22 18.12
CA GLU A 125 -16.38 -18.08 18.83
C GLU A 125 -14.94 -17.75 18.45
N ASP A 126 -14.63 -17.61 17.16
CA ASP A 126 -13.28 -17.31 16.66
C ASP A 126 -12.69 -15.99 17.19
N ASN A 127 -13.54 -15.05 17.60
CA ASN A 127 -13.13 -13.74 18.11
C ASN A 127 -13.03 -13.70 19.64
N ASN A 128 -13.47 -14.76 20.34
CA ASN A 128 -13.48 -14.81 21.78
C ASN A 128 -12.37 -15.73 22.30
N TYR A 129 -11.40 -15.15 22.98
CA TYR A 129 -10.23 -15.87 23.50
C TYR A 129 -10.45 -16.36 24.92
N ILE A 130 -11.69 -16.37 25.42
CA ILE A 130 -12.05 -17.18 26.59
C ILE A 130 -11.96 -18.67 26.27
N TYR A 131 -12.16 -19.04 25.00
CA TYR A 131 -12.07 -20.42 24.52
C TYR A 131 -10.61 -20.86 24.41
N GLU A 132 -10.29 -21.97 25.07
CA GLU A 132 -8.93 -22.49 25.16
C GLU A 132 -8.30 -22.80 23.80
N GLY A 133 -9.12 -23.24 22.82
CA GLY A 133 -8.65 -23.46 21.45
C GLY A 133 -8.09 -22.20 20.79
N ASN A 134 -8.74 -21.05 21.00
CA ASN A 134 -8.28 -19.78 20.44
C ASN A 134 -7.05 -19.25 21.18
N LYS A 135 -6.98 -19.46 22.51
CA LYS A 135 -5.78 -19.14 23.29
C LYS A 135 -4.56 -19.89 22.79
N ASN A 136 -4.68 -21.21 22.66
CA ASN A 136 -3.59 -22.06 22.20
C ASN A 136 -3.09 -21.66 20.80
N LYS A 137 -4.00 -21.32 19.88
CA LYS A 137 -3.63 -20.81 18.54
C LYS A 137 -2.87 -19.48 18.62
N LEU A 138 -3.31 -18.53 19.45
CA LEU A 138 -2.62 -17.24 19.60
C LEU A 138 -1.28 -17.37 20.32
N GLN A 139 -1.20 -18.24 21.32
CA GLN A 139 0.05 -18.58 21.99
C GLN A 139 1.05 -19.19 21.02
N LYS A 140 0.60 -20.12 20.15
CA LYS A 140 1.44 -20.65 19.07
C LYS A 140 1.91 -19.54 18.14
N TYR A 141 0.99 -18.70 17.66
CA TYR A 141 1.32 -17.58 16.77
C TYR A 141 2.38 -16.63 17.37
N VAL A 142 2.24 -16.26 18.65
CA VAL A 142 3.25 -15.44 19.35
C VAL A 142 4.56 -16.20 19.54
N GLY A 143 4.50 -17.50 19.85
CA GLY A 143 5.69 -18.37 19.91
C GLY A 143 6.45 -18.43 18.59
N ASP A 144 5.75 -18.56 17.47
CA ASP A 144 6.34 -18.56 16.13
C ASP A 144 6.98 -17.19 15.82
N LEU A 145 6.37 -16.06 16.22
CA LEU A 145 6.99 -14.73 16.10
C LEU A 145 8.32 -14.63 16.88
N VAL A 146 8.37 -15.18 18.09
CA VAL A 146 9.59 -15.24 18.91
C VAL A 146 10.67 -16.08 18.23
N GLU A 147 10.31 -17.24 17.68
CA GLU A 147 11.26 -18.09 16.96
C GLU A 147 11.78 -17.42 15.67
N ILE A 148 10.91 -16.75 14.91
CA ILE A 148 11.31 -15.95 13.75
C ILE A 148 12.31 -14.87 14.15
N ASP A 149 12.04 -14.10 15.22
CA ASP A 149 12.95 -13.08 15.71
C ASP A 149 14.32 -13.67 16.07
N HIS A 150 14.35 -14.80 16.80
CA HIS A 150 15.60 -15.51 17.11
C HIS A 150 16.34 -15.97 15.86
N LYS A 151 15.64 -16.54 14.87
CA LYS A 151 16.22 -17.04 13.62
C LYS A 151 16.79 -15.90 12.77
N LEU A 152 16.06 -14.79 12.63
CA LEU A 152 16.50 -13.60 11.91
C LEU A 152 17.72 -12.95 12.59
N LYS A 153 17.74 -12.83 13.92
CA LYS A 153 18.89 -12.28 14.67
C LYS A 153 20.18 -13.08 14.43
N LYS A 154 20.10 -14.41 14.31
CA LYS A 154 21.27 -15.28 14.02
C LYS A 154 21.91 -14.97 12.67
N VAL A 155 21.15 -14.43 11.72
CA VAL A 155 21.60 -14.09 10.37
C VAL A 155 21.73 -12.58 10.16
N GLY A 156 21.76 -11.80 11.25
CA GLY A 156 21.96 -10.34 11.20
C GLY A 156 20.77 -9.54 10.69
N LYS A 157 19.57 -10.13 10.69
CA LYS A 157 18.31 -9.49 10.30
C LYS A 157 17.47 -9.19 11.55
N LYS A 158 16.45 -8.35 11.39
CA LYS A 158 15.61 -7.87 12.50
C LYS A 158 14.13 -8.11 12.21
N LEU A 159 13.36 -8.45 13.24
CA LEU A 159 11.90 -8.50 13.18
C LEU A 159 11.31 -7.23 13.82
N PHE A 160 10.30 -6.65 13.18
CA PHE A 160 9.45 -5.63 13.78
C PHE A 160 7.98 -6.01 13.61
N PHE A 161 7.24 -6.07 14.72
CA PHE A 161 5.82 -6.38 14.71
C PHE A 161 5.03 -5.14 15.10
N TYR A 162 3.95 -4.82 14.40
CA TYR A 162 3.08 -3.74 14.87
C TYR A 162 1.59 -4.05 14.69
N ILE A 163 0.82 -3.62 15.68
CA ILE A 163 -0.62 -3.82 15.75
C ILE A 163 -1.31 -2.55 15.29
N THR A 164 -2.22 -2.67 14.33
CA THR A 164 -3.02 -1.54 13.83
C THR A 164 -4.41 -1.52 14.46
N PRO A 165 -5.04 -0.34 14.59
CA PRO A 165 -6.23 -0.15 15.40
C PRO A 165 -7.52 -0.51 14.65
N SER A 166 -8.59 -0.77 15.40
CA SER A 166 -9.94 -0.90 14.87
C SER A 166 -10.81 0.27 15.33
N LYS A 167 -11.48 0.91 14.38
CA LYS A 167 -12.48 1.96 14.65
C LYS A 167 -13.52 1.56 15.71
N ALA A 168 -13.87 0.27 15.78
CA ALA A 168 -14.84 -0.25 16.76
C ALA A 168 -14.37 -0.05 18.21
N ARG A 169 -13.07 -0.10 18.48
CA ARG A 169 -12.51 0.15 19.81
C ARG A 169 -12.64 1.62 20.21
N TYR A 170 -12.32 2.54 19.30
CA TYR A 170 -12.31 3.98 19.55
C TYR A 170 -13.71 4.56 19.68
N PHE A 171 -14.60 4.14 18.77
CA PHE A 171 -15.96 4.65 18.67
C PHE A 171 -16.96 3.60 19.13
N SER A 172 -16.61 2.89 20.21
CA SER A 172 -17.45 1.83 20.79
C SER A 172 -18.83 2.37 21.19
N ASP A 173 -18.90 3.59 21.74
CA ASP A 173 -20.16 4.27 22.07
C ASP A 173 -21.08 4.48 20.85
N LYS A 174 -20.49 4.55 19.64
CA LYS A 174 -21.20 4.68 18.36
C LYS A 174 -21.67 3.34 17.78
N ILE A 175 -21.28 2.20 18.34
CA ILE A 175 -21.79 0.91 17.90
C ILE A 175 -23.29 0.80 18.26
N PRO A 176 -24.16 0.30 17.35
CA PRO A 176 -25.57 0.14 17.65
C PRO A 176 -25.83 -0.82 18.83
N ASP A 177 -26.73 -0.45 19.74
CA ASP A 177 -27.04 -1.22 20.96
C ASP A 177 -27.44 -2.69 20.70
N ARG A 178 -27.94 -3.00 19.50
CA ARG A 178 -28.27 -4.38 19.12
C ARG A 178 -27.06 -5.31 19.20
N TYR A 179 -25.85 -4.83 18.90
CA TYR A 179 -24.64 -5.65 18.96
C TYR A 179 -24.19 -5.91 20.39
N TYR A 180 -24.29 -4.91 21.27
CA TYR A 180 -24.08 -5.11 22.71
C TYR A 180 -25.07 -6.08 23.34
N LYS A 181 -26.32 -6.12 22.84
CA LYS A 181 -27.29 -7.13 23.27
C LYS A 181 -26.96 -8.53 22.75
N MET A 182 -26.25 -8.64 21.64
CA MET A 182 -25.82 -9.91 21.05
C MET A 182 -24.60 -10.50 21.75
N SER A 183 -23.69 -9.69 22.32
CA SER A 183 -22.45 -10.19 22.94
C SER A 183 -22.67 -11.05 24.19
N GLY A 184 -23.85 -10.94 24.83
CA GLY A 184 -24.45 -12.06 25.55
C GLY A 184 -23.64 -12.75 26.66
N SER A 185 -22.77 -12.06 27.43
CA SER A 185 -22.37 -12.40 28.83
C SER A 185 -21.33 -11.41 29.36
N ASP A 186 -21.15 -11.35 30.69
CA ASP A 186 -20.17 -10.51 31.40
C ASP A 186 -18.70 -10.97 31.25
N SER A 187 -18.42 -12.07 30.53
CA SER A 187 -17.06 -12.60 30.34
C SER A 187 -16.70 -12.79 28.86
N SER A 188 -16.00 -11.81 28.30
CA SER A 188 -15.36 -11.87 26.99
C SER A 188 -13.87 -11.58 27.13
N LEU A 189 -13.04 -12.18 26.28
CA LEU A 189 -11.63 -11.81 26.14
C LEU A 189 -11.34 -11.57 24.66
N SER A 190 -11.07 -10.32 24.28
CA SER A 190 -10.78 -10.01 22.89
C SER A 190 -9.40 -10.52 22.47
N GLY A 191 -9.23 -10.83 21.18
CA GLY A 191 -7.94 -11.24 20.63
C GLY A 191 -6.86 -10.21 20.86
N TYR A 192 -7.21 -8.92 20.79
CA TYR A 192 -6.29 -7.83 21.07
C TYR A 192 -5.78 -7.84 22.51
N GLU A 193 -6.68 -7.96 23.50
CA GLU A 193 -6.30 -7.97 24.92
C GLU A 193 -5.39 -9.15 25.22
N TYR A 194 -5.71 -10.32 24.66
CA TYR A 194 -4.90 -11.51 24.87
C TYR A 194 -3.56 -11.46 24.13
N LEU A 195 -3.53 -10.98 22.88
CA LEU A 195 -2.29 -10.75 22.12
C LEU A 195 -1.37 -9.80 22.88
N LYS A 196 -1.90 -8.67 23.36
CA LYS A 196 -1.15 -7.70 24.14
C LYS A 196 -0.54 -8.31 25.40
N TYR A 197 -1.33 -9.08 26.15
CA TYR A 197 -0.83 -9.83 27.31
C TYR A 197 0.30 -10.78 26.94
N LEU A 198 0.19 -11.52 25.84
CA LEU A 198 1.25 -12.44 25.41
C LEU A 198 2.52 -11.69 24.99
N LEU A 199 2.38 -10.58 24.27
CA LEU A 199 3.53 -9.78 23.82
C LEU A 199 4.30 -9.16 25.01
N THR A 200 3.62 -8.78 26.10
CA THR A 200 4.31 -8.28 27.31
C THR A 200 5.17 -9.32 28.01
N GLU A 201 4.96 -10.61 27.71
CA GLU A 201 5.77 -11.73 28.24
C GLU A 201 6.93 -12.11 27.30
N THR A 202 7.21 -11.29 26.27
CA THR A 202 8.28 -11.52 25.28
C THR A 202 9.21 -10.31 25.16
N ASP A 203 10.42 -10.55 24.66
CA ASP A 203 11.39 -9.49 24.30
C ASP A 203 11.24 -9.04 22.83
N LEU A 204 10.09 -9.30 22.20
CA LEU A 204 9.83 -8.89 20.82
C LEU A 204 9.77 -7.35 20.74
N ASN A 205 10.44 -6.80 19.72
CA ASN A 205 10.26 -5.40 19.37
C ASN A 205 8.90 -5.26 18.68
N TYR A 206 7.97 -4.57 19.36
CA TYR A 206 6.67 -4.28 18.77
C TYR A 206 6.15 -2.88 19.06
N LEU A 207 5.28 -2.39 18.17
CA LEU A 207 4.52 -1.16 18.36
C LEU A 207 3.02 -1.47 18.39
N ASP A 208 2.36 -1.11 19.49
CA ASP A 208 0.90 -1.15 19.60
C ASP A 208 0.34 0.24 19.33
N SER A 209 -0.09 0.49 18.09
CA SER A 209 -0.60 1.81 17.69
C SER A 209 -1.83 2.24 18.50
N ASN A 210 -2.55 1.29 19.13
CA ASN A 210 -3.65 1.63 20.04
C ASN A 210 -3.21 2.42 21.28
N GLN A 211 -1.91 2.41 21.61
CA GLN A 211 -1.38 3.18 22.72
C GLN A 211 -1.13 4.64 22.32
N LEU A 212 -0.83 4.89 21.04
CA LEU A 212 -0.53 6.23 20.52
C LEU A 212 -1.71 7.20 20.64
N PHE A 213 -2.94 6.70 20.73
CA PHE A 213 -4.13 7.55 20.90
C PHE A 213 -4.17 8.32 22.22
N LYS A 214 -3.52 7.81 23.28
CA LYS A 214 -3.46 8.53 24.56
C LYS A 214 -2.44 9.66 24.54
N ASP A 215 -1.44 9.55 23.67
CA ASP A 215 -0.26 10.41 23.64
C ASP A 215 -0.26 11.35 22.41
N SER A 216 -1.17 11.14 21.46
CA SER A 216 -1.25 11.92 20.22
C SER A 216 -1.92 13.27 20.44
N SER A 217 -1.32 14.32 19.88
CA SER A 217 -1.93 15.65 19.75
C SER A 217 -2.97 15.74 18.62
N VAL A 218 -3.23 14.63 17.92
CA VAL A 218 -4.21 14.56 16.82
C VAL A 218 -5.56 14.10 17.36
N ASP A 219 -6.49 15.04 17.47
CA ASP A 219 -7.85 14.80 17.97
C ASP A 219 -8.72 13.90 17.08
N ILE A 220 -8.28 13.64 15.83
CA ILE A 220 -9.07 12.92 14.84
C ILE A 220 -8.38 11.60 14.53
N SER A 221 -8.88 10.52 15.11
CA SER A 221 -8.34 9.16 14.98
C SER A 221 -8.91 8.37 13.81
N PHE A 222 -10.22 8.51 13.58
CA PHE A 222 -10.94 7.94 12.44
C PHE A 222 -12.06 8.92 12.07
N TYR A 223 -12.38 9.02 10.78
CA TYR A 223 -13.56 9.74 10.32
C TYR A 223 -14.82 8.90 10.42
N SER A 224 -15.99 9.53 10.40
CA SER A 224 -17.25 8.78 10.42
C SER A 224 -17.41 7.93 9.15
N THR A 225 -16.77 8.32 8.05
CA THR A 225 -16.89 7.73 6.72
C THR A 225 -15.90 6.63 6.35
N GLY A 226 -14.81 6.48 7.08
CA GLY A 226 -13.75 5.50 6.80
C GLY A 226 -13.66 4.38 7.83
N ILE A 227 -13.07 3.23 7.49
CA ILE A 227 -12.62 2.24 8.50
C ILE A 227 -11.13 2.35 8.82
N HIS A 228 -10.35 2.95 7.93
CA HIS A 228 -8.95 3.24 8.19
C HIS A 228 -8.86 4.39 9.19
N TRP A 229 -7.75 4.43 9.93
CA TRP A 229 -7.40 5.60 10.71
C TRP A 229 -7.42 6.84 9.82
N SER A 230 -7.65 8.00 10.42
CA SER A 230 -7.60 9.26 9.69
C SER A 230 -6.22 9.47 9.09
N ARG A 231 -6.15 10.15 7.96
CA ARG A 231 -4.88 10.48 7.33
C ARG A 231 -3.84 11.12 8.27
N PRO A 232 -4.19 12.08 9.16
CA PRO A 232 -3.21 12.66 10.08
C PRO A 232 -2.74 11.68 11.16
N PHE A 233 -3.62 10.78 11.62
CA PHE A 233 -3.23 9.77 12.61
C PHE A 233 -2.34 8.70 11.99
N GLU A 234 -2.59 8.33 10.74
CA GLU A 234 -1.72 7.47 9.93
C GLU A 234 -0.30 8.06 9.85
N GLN A 235 -0.18 9.30 9.36
CA GLN A 235 1.12 9.98 9.19
C GLN A 235 1.92 10.09 10.50
N VAL A 236 1.24 10.37 11.62
CA VAL A 236 1.87 10.36 12.95
C VAL A 236 2.33 8.96 13.35
N THR A 237 1.54 7.94 13.04
CA THR A 237 1.88 6.55 13.33
C THR A 237 3.05 6.07 12.47
N ASP A 238 3.08 6.40 11.19
CA ASP A 238 4.17 6.05 10.29
C ASP A 238 5.49 6.67 10.74
N LYS A 239 5.48 7.94 11.15
CA LYS A 239 6.62 8.58 11.81
C LYS A 239 7.08 7.78 13.05
N LYS A 240 6.13 7.36 13.89
CA LYS A 240 6.43 6.58 15.11
C LYS A 240 6.96 5.19 14.81
N ILE A 241 6.54 4.56 13.72
CA ILE A 241 7.08 3.28 13.25
C ILE A 241 8.55 3.44 12.88
N ILE A 242 8.89 4.48 12.11
CA ILE A 242 10.29 4.76 11.73
C ILE A 242 11.15 5.07 12.96
N GLU A 243 10.66 5.89 13.89
CA GLU A 243 11.35 6.15 15.17
C GLU A 243 11.59 4.85 15.95
N ALA A 244 10.59 3.97 16.03
CA ALA A 244 10.72 2.68 16.71
C ALA A 244 11.73 1.74 16.02
N LEU A 245 11.77 1.71 14.68
CA LEU A 245 12.78 0.96 13.93
C LEU A 245 14.18 1.49 14.25
N SER A 246 14.35 2.81 14.32
CA SER A 246 15.61 3.45 14.70
C SER A 246 16.02 3.09 16.13
N ASP A 247 15.12 3.26 17.10
CA ASP A 247 15.39 2.98 18.52
C ASP A 247 15.76 1.51 18.75
N CYS A 248 14.99 0.58 18.15
CA CYS A 248 15.22 -0.85 18.32
C CYS A 248 16.52 -1.34 17.66
N SER A 249 17.02 -0.64 16.64
CA SER A 249 18.23 -1.07 15.91
C SER A 249 19.50 -0.27 16.24
N GLY A 250 19.35 0.92 16.82
CA GLY A 250 20.44 1.88 16.95
C GLY A 250 20.90 2.46 15.60
N GLU A 251 20.16 2.22 14.52
CA GLU A 251 20.44 2.77 13.19
C GLU A 251 19.59 4.02 12.96
N GLN A 252 20.17 5.03 12.32
CA GLN A 252 19.44 6.24 11.93
C GLN A 252 18.82 6.02 10.56
N TYR A 253 17.50 5.91 10.50
CA TYR A 253 16.78 5.96 9.22
C TYR A 253 16.34 7.39 8.95
N ARG A 254 16.09 7.68 7.68
CA ARG A 254 15.37 8.88 7.28
C ARG A 254 14.05 8.90 8.04
N ASN A 255 13.55 10.06 8.46
CA ASN A 255 12.27 10.16 9.18
C ASN A 255 11.28 11.06 8.43
N ILE A 256 9.99 10.92 8.79
CA ILE A 256 8.90 11.70 8.24
C ILE A 256 8.78 13.01 9.02
N GLU A 257 8.92 14.13 8.32
CA GLU A 257 8.65 15.46 8.86
C GLU A 257 7.20 15.84 8.61
N LEU A 258 6.44 16.05 9.69
CA LEU A 258 5.05 16.49 9.61
C LEU A 258 5.00 18.01 9.75
N GLY A 259 4.62 18.68 8.66
CA GLY A 259 4.51 20.12 8.56
C GLY A 259 3.12 20.65 8.95
N GLY A 260 2.62 21.62 8.17
CA GLY A 260 1.30 22.20 8.40
C GLY A 260 0.15 21.23 8.11
N LEU A 261 -0.99 21.44 8.78
CA LEU A 261 -2.20 20.65 8.58
C LEU A 261 -3.11 21.32 7.53
N ASN A 262 -3.35 20.63 6.42
CA ASN A 262 -4.32 21.03 5.42
C ASN A 262 -5.72 20.55 5.82
N SER A 263 -6.76 21.28 5.40
CA SER A 263 -8.16 20.88 5.61
C SER A 263 -8.93 20.86 4.29
N SER A 264 -9.89 19.95 4.18
CA SER A 264 -10.67 19.74 2.97
C SER A 264 -12.08 19.23 3.29
N TYR A 265 -13.04 19.57 2.44
CA TYR A 265 -14.38 18.93 2.44
C TYR A 265 -14.44 17.69 1.54
N ILE A 266 -13.35 17.41 0.82
CA ILE A 266 -13.14 16.19 0.04
C ILE A 266 -12.24 15.28 0.88
N PRO A 267 -12.62 14.02 1.13
CA PRO A 267 -11.82 13.06 1.89
C PRO A 267 -10.42 12.90 1.31
N TYR A 268 -9.41 12.78 2.17
CA TYR A 268 -8.07 12.40 1.74
C TYR A 268 -8.01 10.88 1.62
N TRP A 269 -7.67 10.40 0.43
CA TRP A 269 -7.38 9.00 0.14
C TRP A 269 -8.43 8.00 0.67
N ARG A 270 -8.19 7.38 1.84
CA ARG A 270 -9.03 6.32 2.43
C ARG A 270 -9.95 6.80 3.56
N ASP A 271 -10.00 8.10 3.81
CA ASP A 271 -10.85 8.71 4.85
C ASP A 271 -12.36 8.47 4.62
N SER A 272 -12.79 8.07 3.41
CA SER A 272 -14.18 7.75 3.05
C SER A 272 -14.40 6.35 2.49
N ASP A 273 -13.43 5.45 2.60
CA ASP A 273 -13.39 4.18 1.87
C ASP A 273 -14.68 3.34 1.98
N VAL A 274 -15.25 3.20 3.19
CA VAL A 274 -16.49 2.42 3.40
C VAL A 274 -17.76 3.20 3.13
N GLN A 275 -17.73 4.53 3.22
CA GLN A 275 -18.83 5.37 2.74
C GLN A 275 -19.01 5.17 1.24
N ASP A 276 -17.91 5.14 0.50
CA ASP A 276 -17.97 5.03 -0.96
C ASP A 276 -18.59 3.69 -1.37
N LEU A 277 -18.32 2.61 -0.63
CA LEU A 277 -18.94 1.29 -0.81
C LEU A 277 -20.44 1.25 -0.47
N LEU A 278 -20.97 2.19 0.31
CA LEU A 278 -22.43 2.30 0.51
C LEU A 278 -23.17 2.64 -0.78
N ASN A 279 -22.48 3.24 -1.76
CA ASN A 279 -23.08 3.64 -3.02
C ASN A 279 -24.34 4.51 -2.81
N ILE A 280 -24.27 5.53 -1.96
CA ILE A 280 -25.37 6.48 -1.71
C ILE A 280 -25.16 7.79 -2.50
N PHE A 281 -26.20 8.62 -2.62
CA PHE A 281 -26.12 9.92 -3.31
C PHE A 281 -25.60 11.03 -2.42
N THR A 282 -25.96 11.00 -1.14
CA THR A 282 -25.61 12.04 -0.18
C THR A 282 -25.16 11.40 1.11
N ALA A 283 -23.97 11.77 1.53
CA ALA A 283 -23.33 11.26 2.73
C ALA A 283 -23.10 12.40 3.76
N PRO A 284 -22.71 12.06 5.01
CA PRO A 284 -22.36 13.05 6.01
C PRO A 284 -21.26 13.98 5.50
N LYS A 285 -21.39 15.28 5.81
CA LYS A 285 -20.33 16.24 5.50
C LYS A 285 -19.40 16.34 6.71
N GLU A 286 -18.14 16.04 6.50
CA GLU A 286 -17.07 16.18 7.46
C GLU A 286 -16.01 17.14 6.93
N THR A 287 -15.12 17.60 7.81
CA THR A 287 -13.88 18.25 7.40
C THR A 287 -12.74 17.26 7.63
N TYR A 288 -12.02 16.95 6.56
CA TYR A 288 -10.88 16.05 6.53
C TYR A 288 -9.59 16.84 6.58
N TYR A 289 -8.53 16.19 7.06
CA TYR A 289 -7.23 16.81 7.29
C TYR A 289 -6.10 15.90 6.83
N GLU A 290 -4.96 16.49 6.47
CA GLU A 290 -3.73 15.79 6.12
C GLU A 290 -2.55 16.71 6.49
N TYR A 291 -1.47 16.15 7.04
CA TYR A 291 -0.22 16.89 7.22
C TYR A 291 0.51 16.99 5.88
N VAL A 292 1.13 18.14 5.63
CA VAL A 292 2.17 18.23 4.60
C VAL A 292 3.38 17.44 5.10
N SER A 293 3.65 16.28 4.50
CA SER A 293 4.81 15.45 4.80
C SER A 293 6.00 15.83 3.92
N ASN A 294 7.17 15.94 4.52
CA ASN A 294 8.46 16.00 3.83
C ASN A 294 9.38 14.93 4.40
N ILE A 295 10.43 14.59 3.66
CA ILE A 295 11.48 13.72 4.19
C ILE A 295 12.70 14.54 4.60
N ASP A 296 13.23 14.24 5.78
CA ASP A 296 14.45 14.83 6.35
C ASP A 296 15.70 14.65 5.44
N VAL A 297 16.69 15.54 5.54
CA VAL A 297 17.91 15.60 4.71
C VAL A 297 19.22 15.34 5.47
N GLU A 298 19.15 14.79 6.70
CA GLU A 298 20.34 14.40 7.48
C GLU A 298 21.01 13.09 7.00
N GLU A 299 22.17 12.69 7.58
CA GLU A 299 22.82 11.40 7.30
C GLU A 299 21.91 10.26 7.77
N TYR A 300 21.62 9.30 6.89
CA TYR A 300 20.76 8.17 7.21
C TYR A 300 21.22 6.87 6.55
N LYS A 301 20.76 5.76 7.10
CA LYS A 301 20.84 4.42 6.50
C LYS A 301 19.55 4.15 5.71
N PRO A 302 19.63 3.69 4.44
CA PRO A 302 18.44 3.29 3.69
C PRO A 302 17.69 2.14 4.37
N LEU A 303 16.36 2.21 4.43
CA LEU A 303 15.54 1.15 5.00
C LEU A 303 15.28 0.07 3.95
N ARG A 304 15.59 -1.18 4.28
CA ARG A 304 15.36 -2.34 3.40
C ARG A 304 14.47 -3.35 4.10
N ALA A 305 13.23 -3.51 3.64
CA ALA A 305 12.22 -4.26 4.37
C ALA A 305 11.44 -5.26 3.51
N LEU A 306 11.14 -6.42 4.10
CA LEU A 306 10.04 -7.29 3.72
C LEU A 306 8.86 -6.97 4.64
N LEU A 307 7.82 -6.34 4.12
CA LEU A 307 6.60 -5.98 4.85
C LEU A 307 5.49 -6.95 4.50
N GLN A 308 4.92 -7.63 5.49
CA GLN A 308 3.66 -8.35 5.35
C GLN A 308 2.56 -7.58 6.07
N GLY A 309 1.43 -7.37 5.41
CA GLY A 309 0.34 -6.62 6.00
C GLY A 309 -0.89 -6.50 5.11
N GLY A 310 -1.93 -5.89 5.67
CA GLY A 310 -3.12 -5.48 4.94
C GLY A 310 -3.06 -4.02 4.51
N SER A 311 -4.22 -3.44 4.27
CA SER A 311 -4.37 -2.05 3.87
C SER A 311 -3.79 -1.05 4.87
N PHE A 312 -3.76 -1.34 6.17
CA PHE A 312 -3.19 -0.41 7.16
C PHE A 312 -1.66 -0.22 7.00
N ALA A 313 -0.98 -1.19 6.38
CA ALA A 313 0.44 -1.04 6.07
C ALA A 313 0.73 -0.05 4.92
N GLN A 314 -0.28 0.35 4.15
CA GLN A 314 -0.10 1.20 2.96
C GLN A 314 0.29 2.64 3.30
N GLY A 315 -0.06 3.14 4.49
CA GLY A 315 0.38 4.47 4.96
C GLY A 315 1.89 4.57 4.95
N LEU A 316 2.56 3.66 5.66
CA LEU A 316 4.02 3.56 5.69
C LEU A 316 4.65 3.44 4.29
N ILE A 317 3.98 2.75 3.36
CA ILE A 317 4.48 2.65 1.97
C ILE A 317 4.45 4.02 1.31
N THR A 318 3.29 4.68 1.33
CA THR A 318 3.09 5.99 0.70
C THR A 318 3.92 7.09 1.36
N ASP A 319 4.02 7.10 2.69
CA ASP A 319 4.64 8.20 3.44
C ASP A 319 6.16 8.07 3.54
N TYR A 320 6.67 6.86 3.35
CA TYR A 320 8.08 6.56 3.48
C TYR A 320 8.70 6.00 2.21
N PHE A 321 8.23 4.83 1.76
CA PHE A 321 8.90 4.08 0.70
C PHE A 321 8.70 4.67 -0.70
N ASP A 322 7.54 5.28 -0.97
CA ASP A 322 7.27 5.92 -2.26
C ASP A 322 8.02 7.25 -2.41
N GLU A 323 8.32 7.91 -1.29
CA GLU A 323 9.04 9.18 -1.24
C GLU A 323 10.56 8.99 -1.06
N SER A 324 11.00 7.84 -0.53
CA SER A 324 12.41 7.52 -0.30
C SER A 324 13.08 6.95 -1.55
N ILE A 325 14.23 7.53 -1.91
CA ILE A 325 14.88 7.28 -3.19
C ILE A 325 15.71 5.99 -3.20
N ASP A 326 16.19 5.55 -2.04
CA ASP A 326 17.16 4.46 -1.88
C ASP A 326 16.65 3.32 -0.98
N SER A 327 15.46 3.46 -0.40
CA SER A 327 14.86 2.48 0.49
C SER A 327 14.09 1.43 -0.32
N SER A 328 14.29 0.16 0.01
CA SER A 328 13.74 -0.97 -0.73
C SER A 328 12.68 -1.70 0.07
N LEU A 329 11.58 -2.07 -0.59
CA LEU A 329 10.43 -2.72 0.00
C LEU A 329 9.96 -3.89 -0.88
N TYR A 330 9.86 -5.06 -0.25
CA TYR A 330 8.98 -6.13 -0.71
C TYR A 330 7.72 -6.11 0.14
N TYR A 331 6.56 -5.92 -0.49
CA TYR A 331 5.28 -5.85 0.22
C TYR A 331 4.39 -7.04 -0.15
N ILE A 332 4.15 -7.91 0.83
CA ILE A 332 3.18 -9.01 0.73
C ILE A 332 1.84 -8.51 1.30
N ASN A 333 0.95 -8.15 0.38
CA ASN A 333 -0.39 -7.62 0.66
C ASN A 333 -1.42 -8.75 0.74
N TYR A 334 -2.08 -8.87 1.90
CA TYR A 334 -3.11 -9.89 2.19
C TYR A 334 -2.71 -11.32 1.78
N ASN A 335 -1.42 -11.63 1.78
CA ASN A 335 -0.86 -12.92 1.36
C ASN A 335 -1.26 -13.32 -0.07
N LYS A 336 -1.63 -12.36 -0.91
CA LYS A 336 -2.16 -12.57 -2.26
C LYS A 336 -1.39 -11.83 -3.32
N HIS A 337 -0.73 -10.74 -2.96
CA HIS A 337 0.03 -9.94 -3.90
C HIS A 337 1.39 -9.61 -3.29
N LEU A 338 2.45 -9.90 -4.03
CA LEU A 338 3.79 -9.40 -3.75
C LEU A 338 4.03 -8.19 -4.65
N TYR A 339 4.44 -7.08 -4.05
CA TYR A 339 4.92 -5.90 -4.74
C TYR A 339 6.39 -5.67 -4.42
N ASP A 340 7.21 -5.48 -5.45
CA ASP A 340 8.61 -5.07 -5.33
C ASP A 340 8.68 -3.58 -5.70
N ASN A 341 8.81 -2.70 -4.70
CA ASN A 341 8.80 -1.25 -4.94
C ASN A 341 9.96 -0.80 -5.83
N ASN A 342 11.03 -1.58 -5.86
CA ASN A 342 12.23 -1.21 -6.57
C ASN A 342 12.01 -1.39 -8.05
N THR A 343 11.57 -2.58 -8.46
CA THR A 343 11.33 -2.88 -9.88
C THR A 343 9.98 -2.36 -10.37
N GLY A 344 9.03 -2.16 -9.46
CA GLY A 344 7.63 -1.95 -9.78
C GLY A 344 6.89 -3.23 -10.16
N ASP A 345 7.50 -4.41 -9.91
CA ASP A 345 6.91 -5.69 -10.26
C ASP A 345 5.78 -6.06 -9.30
N HIS A 346 4.75 -6.69 -9.87
CA HIS A 346 3.63 -7.24 -9.14
C HIS A 346 3.49 -8.73 -9.45
N GLN A 347 3.40 -9.53 -8.41
CA GLN A 347 3.15 -10.97 -8.49
C GLN A 347 1.89 -11.31 -7.71
N THR A 348 1.01 -12.13 -8.30
CA THR A 348 -0.08 -12.78 -7.55
C THR A 348 0.46 -14.05 -6.89
N ILE A 349 0.14 -14.24 -5.62
CA ILE A 349 0.52 -15.40 -4.80
C ILE A 349 -0.70 -16.31 -4.73
N SER A 350 -0.56 -17.54 -5.22
CA SER A 350 -1.58 -18.58 -5.03
C SER A 350 -1.21 -19.48 -3.86
N GLU A 351 0.07 -19.79 -3.74
CA GLU A 351 0.68 -20.52 -2.64
C GLU A 351 2.07 -19.95 -2.30
N TRP A 352 2.57 -20.23 -1.10
CA TRP A 352 3.85 -19.67 -0.66
C TRP A 352 5.05 -20.18 -1.44
N ASP A 353 4.96 -21.37 -2.04
CA ASP A 353 6.01 -21.94 -2.89
C ASP A 353 6.19 -21.16 -4.20
N ASP A 354 5.23 -20.30 -4.60
CA ASP A 354 5.36 -19.38 -5.72
C ASP A 354 6.34 -18.22 -5.42
N VAL A 355 6.69 -18.00 -4.15
CA VAL A 355 7.42 -16.81 -3.68
C VAL A 355 8.89 -17.14 -3.44
N ASP A 356 9.80 -16.40 -4.09
CA ASP A 356 11.24 -16.51 -3.85
C ASP A 356 11.63 -15.81 -2.54
N PHE A 357 11.30 -16.43 -1.40
CA PHE A 357 11.64 -15.91 -0.06
C PHE A 357 13.15 -15.73 0.14
N GLN A 358 13.99 -16.49 -0.57
CA GLN A 358 15.43 -16.30 -0.53
C GLN A 358 15.80 -14.91 -1.08
N LYS A 359 15.25 -14.52 -2.25
CA LYS A 359 15.40 -13.16 -2.80
C LYS A 359 14.88 -12.11 -1.81
N LEU A 360 13.68 -12.30 -1.27
CA LEU A 360 13.05 -11.30 -0.38
C LEU A 360 13.87 -11.07 0.88
N LEU A 361 14.31 -12.14 1.53
CA LEU A 361 15.11 -12.07 2.75
C LEU A 361 16.52 -11.57 2.46
N ASP A 362 17.20 -12.02 1.41
CA ASP A 362 18.55 -11.54 1.04
C ASP A 362 18.55 -10.03 0.76
N GLY A 363 17.47 -9.51 0.15
CA GLY A 363 17.30 -8.09 -0.14
C GLY A 363 16.81 -7.22 1.02
N SER A 364 16.50 -7.79 2.19
CA SER A 364 15.91 -7.07 3.32
C SER A 364 16.77 -7.14 4.58
N ASP A 365 16.84 -6.04 5.33
CA ASP A 365 17.41 -5.99 6.69
C ASP A 365 16.33 -6.24 7.75
N TRP A 366 15.10 -5.84 7.45
CA TRP A 366 13.93 -5.99 8.31
C TRP A 366 12.92 -6.94 7.70
N VAL A 367 12.33 -7.78 8.55
CA VAL A 367 11.00 -8.33 8.32
C VAL A 367 10.04 -7.54 9.19
N ILE A 368 9.03 -6.95 8.57
CA ILE A 368 8.01 -6.14 9.23
C ILE A 368 6.67 -6.85 9.07
N ILE A 369 5.95 -7.06 10.18
CA ILE A 369 4.65 -7.72 10.18
C ILE A 369 3.61 -6.78 10.79
N GLU A 370 2.61 -6.44 10.00
CA GLU A 370 1.43 -5.67 10.39
C GLU A 370 0.27 -6.61 10.71
N LEU A 371 -0.39 -6.40 11.85
CA LEU A 371 -1.62 -7.11 12.19
C LEU A 371 -2.70 -6.17 12.71
N ASN A 372 -3.79 -6.03 11.96
CA ASN A 372 -4.94 -5.28 12.44
C ASN A 372 -5.69 -6.05 13.53
N GLU A 373 -6.07 -5.34 14.60
CA GLU A 373 -6.74 -5.99 15.73
C GLU A 373 -8.07 -6.66 15.38
N ALA A 374 -8.73 -6.24 14.30
CA ALA A 374 -10.00 -6.81 13.84
C ALA A 374 -9.86 -8.17 13.14
N VAL A 375 -8.63 -8.62 12.83
CA VAL A 375 -8.35 -9.87 12.10
C VAL A 375 -7.34 -10.77 12.80
N ILE A 376 -7.12 -10.60 14.11
CA ILE A 376 -6.21 -11.45 14.90
C ILE A 376 -6.60 -12.94 14.80
N SER A 377 -7.89 -13.24 14.66
CA SER A 377 -8.41 -14.60 14.46
C SER A 377 -7.89 -15.29 13.19
N ASN A 378 -7.32 -14.54 12.26
CA ASN A 378 -6.73 -15.08 11.03
C ASN A 378 -5.27 -15.49 11.20
N TYR A 379 -4.58 -15.04 12.26
CA TYR A 379 -3.18 -15.38 12.53
C TYR A 379 -2.25 -15.12 11.33
N SER A 380 -2.41 -13.95 10.70
CA SER A 380 -1.72 -13.55 9.45
C SER A 380 -1.85 -14.57 8.31
N ASP A 381 -2.98 -15.28 8.25
CA ASP A 381 -3.33 -16.28 7.23
C ASP A 381 -2.18 -17.26 6.92
N GLY A 382 -1.48 -17.70 7.97
CA GLY A 382 -0.41 -18.70 7.90
C GLY A 382 0.97 -18.18 7.49
N PHE A 383 1.14 -16.88 7.23
CA PHE A 383 2.44 -16.30 6.85
C PHE A 383 3.52 -16.52 7.92
N VAL A 384 3.17 -16.30 9.19
CA VAL A 384 4.11 -16.44 10.31
C VAL A 384 4.60 -17.89 10.43
N GLU A 385 3.68 -18.86 10.40
CA GLU A 385 4.04 -20.28 10.43
C GLU A 385 4.92 -20.67 9.24
N TYR A 386 4.60 -20.19 8.03
CA TYR A 386 5.41 -20.47 6.84
C TYR A 386 6.82 -19.89 6.97
N LEU A 387 6.94 -18.62 7.37
CA LEU A 387 8.23 -17.95 7.50
C LEU A 387 9.10 -18.63 8.57
N ASP A 388 8.52 -19.01 9.71
CA ASP A 388 9.22 -19.73 10.76
C ASP A 388 9.85 -21.03 10.24
N ASN A 389 9.05 -21.83 9.52
CA ASN A 389 9.52 -23.08 8.89
C ASN A 389 10.58 -22.82 7.81
N TYR A 390 10.40 -21.81 6.97
CA TYR A 390 11.35 -21.47 5.91
C TYR A 390 12.73 -21.11 6.48
N LEU A 391 12.73 -20.34 7.58
CA LEU A 391 13.94 -19.87 8.25
C LEU A 391 14.80 -20.99 8.86
N ASP A 392 14.27 -22.21 9.05
CA ASP A 392 15.09 -23.36 9.48
C ASP A 392 16.13 -23.78 8.43
N SER A 393 15.86 -23.47 7.16
CA SER A 393 16.74 -23.80 6.03
C SER A 393 17.38 -22.56 5.37
N TYR A 394 16.94 -21.37 5.77
CA TYR A 394 17.44 -20.12 5.20
C TYR A 394 18.91 -19.91 5.57
N VAL A 395 19.74 -19.74 4.54
CA VAL A 395 21.11 -19.29 4.66
C VAL A 395 21.24 -18.02 3.83
N PRO A 396 21.63 -16.87 4.41
CA PRO A 396 21.84 -15.66 3.64
C PRO A 396 22.83 -15.94 2.53
N ARG A 397 22.41 -15.69 1.29
CA ARG A 397 23.36 -15.67 0.19
C ARG A 397 23.96 -14.28 0.18
N LYS A 398 25.29 -14.19 0.29
CA LYS A 398 25.96 -12.98 -0.21
C LYS A 398 25.52 -12.84 -1.66
N GLN A 399 25.08 -11.67 -2.05
CA GLN A 399 25.02 -11.34 -3.48
C GLN A 399 26.46 -11.47 -3.99
N GLU A 400 26.78 -12.61 -4.60
CA GLU A 400 28.03 -12.82 -5.34
C GLU A 400 27.97 -12.03 -6.63
N LEU A 401 28.04 -10.72 -6.53
CA LEU A 401 28.23 -9.87 -7.68
C LEU A 401 29.20 -8.79 -7.25
N ALA A 402 30.51 -9.06 -7.41
CA ALA A 402 31.43 -7.99 -7.77
C ALA A 402 30.93 -7.46 -9.11
N ASP A 403 30.13 -6.39 -9.08
CA ASP A 403 29.56 -5.79 -10.27
C ASP A 403 30.20 -4.44 -10.48
N ASN A 404 31.01 -4.35 -11.53
CA ASN A 404 31.14 -3.09 -12.23
C ASN A 404 29.91 -2.93 -13.09
N PHE A 405 29.36 -1.72 -13.13
CA PHE A 405 28.42 -1.36 -14.16
C PHE A 405 29.11 -1.41 -15.52
N VAL A 406 28.61 -2.31 -16.36
CA VAL A 406 28.75 -2.19 -17.82
C VAL A 406 27.37 -2.00 -18.45
N PRO A 407 27.23 -1.17 -19.49
CA PRO A 407 25.93 -0.79 -20.06
C PRO A 407 25.04 -1.95 -20.47
N SER A 408 25.63 -3.06 -20.91
CA SER A 408 24.92 -4.27 -21.35
C SER A 408 24.33 -5.10 -20.21
N GLN A 409 24.72 -4.86 -18.95
CA GLN A 409 24.11 -5.54 -17.82
C GLN A 409 22.65 -5.10 -17.65
N GLU A 410 21.82 -6.03 -17.21
CA GLU A 410 20.48 -5.70 -16.73
C GLU A 410 20.59 -4.92 -15.43
N LEU A 411 20.07 -3.70 -15.46
CA LEU A 411 20.02 -2.82 -14.31
C LEU A 411 18.66 -2.94 -13.66
N SER A 412 18.62 -3.60 -12.50
CA SER A 412 17.50 -3.45 -11.57
C SER A 412 17.41 -2.00 -11.11
N ARG A 413 16.19 -1.49 -10.96
CA ARG A 413 15.94 -0.18 -10.35
C ARG A 413 16.36 -0.10 -8.87
N THR A 414 16.48 -1.25 -8.16
CA THR A 414 17.15 -1.30 -6.83
C THR A 414 18.59 -0.84 -6.89
N ARG A 415 19.23 -1.09 -8.04
CA ARG A 415 20.65 -0.84 -8.24
C ARG A 415 20.86 0.48 -8.91
N ALA A 416 20.01 0.90 -9.84
CA ALA A 416 20.26 2.10 -10.63
C ALA A 416 19.00 2.95 -10.80
N ARG A 417 19.06 4.21 -10.40
CA ARG A 417 18.03 5.22 -10.67
C ARG A 417 18.54 6.22 -11.69
N GLY A 418 17.64 6.66 -12.57
CA GLY A 418 17.98 7.67 -13.57
C GLY A 418 18.75 7.11 -14.76
N TYR A 419 18.78 5.79 -14.94
CA TYR A 419 19.36 5.12 -16.11
C TYR A 419 18.26 4.65 -17.05
N TYR A 420 18.41 4.92 -18.34
CA TYR A 420 17.53 4.40 -19.38
C TYR A 420 18.01 3.03 -19.88
N GLY A 421 17.25 2.44 -20.81
CA GLY A 421 17.61 1.19 -21.49
C GLY A 421 18.98 1.26 -22.17
N TYR A 422 19.60 0.09 -22.32
CA TYR A 422 20.88 -0.07 -23.02
C TYR A 422 20.77 0.39 -24.48
N GLU A 423 21.69 1.26 -24.89
CA GLU A 423 21.83 1.76 -26.26
C GLU A 423 23.29 1.58 -26.70
N ASP A 424 23.54 0.56 -27.51
CA ASP A 424 24.82 0.28 -28.16
C ASP A 424 26.00 0.06 -27.21
N THR A 425 26.68 1.11 -26.75
CA THR A 425 27.86 1.01 -25.86
C THR A 425 27.68 1.81 -24.58
N TYR A 426 26.47 2.32 -24.32
CA TYR A 426 26.18 3.17 -23.17
C TYR A 426 24.73 3.05 -22.70
N ARG A 427 24.43 3.66 -21.55
CA ARG A 427 23.07 3.99 -21.13
C ARG A 427 22.96 5.49 -20.93
N TRP A 428 21.86 6.07 -21.38
CA TRP A 428 21.56 7.45 -21.05
C TRP A 428 21.23 7.59 -19.57
N THR A 429 21.64 8.71 -18.97
CA THR A 429 21.21 9.11 -17.63
C THR A 429 20.28 10.32 -17.65
N THR A 430 19.52 10.52 -16.58
CA THR A 430 18.95 11.82 -16.21
C THR A 430 20.05 12.74 -15.62
N ASN A 431 19.73 14.00 -15.32
CA ASN A 431 20.68 14.92 -14.67
C ASN A 431 20.99 14.55 -13.21
N ASP A 432 20.18 13.71 -12.61
CA ASP A 432 20.38 13.13 -11.29
C ASP A 432 20.20 11.62 -11.41
N SER A 433 21.27 10.87 -11.12
CA SER A 433 21.30 9.42 -11.29
C SER A 433 22.11 8.78 -10.17
N SER A 434 21.72 7.59 -9.73
CA SER A 434 22.42 6.86 -8.68
C SER A 434 22.58 5.39 -9.03
N LEU A 435 23.65 4.78 -8.55
CA LEU A 435 23.98 3.38 -8.75
C LEU A 435 24.56 2.76 -7.48
N THR A 436 24.01 1.64 -7.01
CA THR A 436 24.59 0.84 -5.94
C THR A 436 25.42 -0.31 -6.53
N LEU A 437 26.71 -0.31 -6.23
CA LEU A 437 27.63 -1.39 -6.55
C LEU A 437 27.94 -2.21 -5.30
N TYR A 438 28.11 -3.52 -5.48
CA TYR A 438 28.76 -4.37 -4.50
C TYR A 438 30.10 -4.78 -5.11
N ASN A 439 31.21 -4.34 -4.55
CA ASN A 439 32.52 -4.60 -5.11
C ASN A 439 33.65 -4.33 -4.10
N GLU A 440 34.11 -5.38 -3.43
CA GLU A 440 35.17 -5.30 -2.43
C GLU A 440 36.47 -4.64 -2.95
N ARG A 441 36.75 -4.74 -4.25
CA ARG A 441 37.96 -4.18 -4.87
C ARG A 441 37.97 -2.66 -4.91
N ILE A 442 36.81 -2.00 -4.88
CA ILE A 442 36.74 -0.52 -4.91
C ILE A 442 37.43 0.09 -3.67
N ALA A 443 37.38 -0.57 -2.51
CA ALA A 443 38.06 -0.10 -1.31
C ALA A 443 39.59 -0.13 -1.45
N GLU A 444 40.12 -1.03 -2.25
CA GLU A 444 41.57 -1.20 -2.44
C GLU A 444 42.09 -0.44 -3.66
N GLU A 445 41.33 -0.48 -4.76
CA GLU A 445 41.75 -0.02 -6.08
C GLU A 445 41.20 1.37 -6.42
N GLY A 446 40.09 1.78 -5.79
CA GLY A 446 39.38 3.02 -6.04
C GLY A 446 38.27 2.84 -7.06
N LEU A 447 37.56 3.93 -7.38
CA LEU A 447 36.38 3.93 -8.24
C LEU A 447 36.68 4.65 -9.56
N LYS A 448 36.41 3.98 -10.68
CA LYS A 448 36.50 4.49 -12.04
C LYS A 448 35.10 4.73 -12.60
N ILE A 449 34.90 5.89 -13.22
CA ILE A 449 33.64 6.26 -13.89
C ILE A 449 33.96 6.75 -15.29
N GLU A 450 33.42 6.08 -16.31
CA GLU A 450 33.52 6.48 -17.71
C GLU A 450 32.16 6.92 -18.25
N PHE A 451 32.14 8.10 -18.86
CA PHE A 451 30.92 8.65 -19.45
C PHE A 451 31.23 9.55 -20.65
N VAL A 452 30.21 9.82 -21.46
CA VAL A 452 30.26 10.82 -22.52
C VAL A 452 29.46 12.04 -22.12
N VAL A 453 30.07 13.21 -22.23
CA VAL A 453 29.34 14.49 -22.26
C VAL A 453 28.87 14.71 -23.69
N PRO A 454 27.56 14.70 -23.97
CA PRO A 454 27.08 14.96 -25.31
C PRO A 454 27.14 16.46 -25.64
N ASP A 455 27.19 16.78 -26.94
CA ASP A 455 27.33 18.15 -27.44
C ASP A 455 26.22 19.07 -26.93
N GLN A 456 24.99 18.57 -26.78
CA GLN A 456 23.86 19.36 -26.29
C GLN A 456 24.10 20.01 -24.91
N LEU A 457 24.95 19.44 -24.05
CA LEU A 457 25.23 20.01 -22.72
C LEU A 457 26.23 21.17 -22.74
N VAL A 458 27.07 21.26 -23.78
CA VAL A 458 28.18 22.22 -23.88
C VAL A 458 28.05 23.22 -25.03
N VAL A 459 27.03 23.09 -25.89
CA VAL A 459 26.74 24.07 -26.95
C VAL A 459 26.58 25.50 -26.39
N GLU A 460 26.00 25.65 -25.20
CA GLU A 460 25.85 26.93 -24.48
C GLU A 460 26.68 26.95 -23.19
N GLY A 461 28.00 26.74 -23.32
CA GLY A 461 28.97 26.90 -22.22
C GLY A 461 29.48 25.57 -21.67
N SER A 462 29.46 25.41 -20.35
CA SER A 462 30.00 24.21 -19.69
C SER A 462 28.92 23.41 -18.98
N VAL A 463 29.22 22.14 -18.67
CA VAL A 463 28.43 21.31 -17.76
C VAL A 463 29.28 20.93 -16.56
N THR A 464 28.72 21.01 -15.37
CA THR A 464 29.37 20.56 -14.14
C THR A 464 28.81 19.19 -13.77
N VAL A 465 29.69 18.24 -13.47
CA VAL A 465 29.31 16.91 -12.98
C VAL A 465 29.89 16.73 -11.58
N LYS A 466 29.01 16.42 -10.64
CA LYS A 466 29.33 16.10 -9.25
C LYS A 466 29.12 14.63 -9.01
N ILE A 467 30.05 14.00 -8.30
CA ILE A 467 29.97 12.58 -7.95
C ILE A 467 30.05 12.46 -6.44
N PHE A 468 29.10 11.74 -5.87
CA PHE A 468 29.06 11.38 -4.46
C PHE A 468 29.22 9.87 -4.33
N VAL A 469 29.96 9.43 -3.31
CA VAL A 469 30.07 8.02 -2.95
C VAL A 469 29.67 7.89 -1.49
N ASN A 470 28.64 7.07 -1.22
CA ASN A 470 28.04 6.90 0.11
C ASN A 470 27.65 8.25 0.74
N GLY A 471 27.06 9.17 -0.05
CA GLY A 471 26.65 10.51 0.38
C GLY A 471 27.80 11.53 0.51
N GLN A 472 29.07 11.12 0.35
CA GLN A 472 30.21 12.02 0.41
C GLN A 472 30.62 12.51 -0.99
N MET A 473 30.71 13.82 -1.19
CA MET A 473 31.15 14.40 -2.47
C MET A 473 32.64 14.09 -2.74
N CYS A 474 32.91 13.34 -3.82
CA CYS A 474 34.26 12.94 -4.22
C CYS A 474 34.84 13.83 -5.33
N THR A 475 33.97 14.35 -6.20
CA THR A 475 34.34 15.12 -7.40
C THR A 475 33.32 16.21 -7.72
N ASP A 476 33.80 17.33 -8.26
CA ASP A 476 33.03 18.49 -8.74
C ASP A 476 33.82 19.09 -9.92
N GLU A 477 33.60 18.55 -11.13
CA GLU A 477 34.37 18.90 -12.32
C GLU A 477 33.50 19.59 -13.36
N THR A 478 34.10 20.51 -14.11
CA THR A 478 33.39 21.27 -15.15
C THR A 478 34.00 20.98 -16.52
N TYR A 479 33.17 20.54 -17.45
CA TYR A 479 33.52 20.17 -18.81
C TYR A 479 33.03 21.22 -19.80
N THR A 480 33.92 21.63 -20.71
CA THR A 480 33.64 22.66 -21.74
C THR A 480 33.57 22.09 -23.15
N ASP A 481 34.04 20.86 -23.34
CA ASP A 481 33.99 20.14 -24.61
C ASP A 481 33.07 18.91 -24.47
N PHE A 482 32.59 18.42 -25.61
CA PHE A 482 31.86 17.15 -25.68
C PHE A 482 32.83 16.02 -25.97
N GLY A 483 32.51 14.81 -25.52
CA GLY A 483 33.35 13.64 -25.72
C GLY A 483 33.42 12.73 -24.52
N ASP A 484 34.36 11.79 -24.59
CA ASP A 484 34.61 10.78 -23.58
C ASP A 484 35.43 11.33 -22.41
N TYR A 485 34.97 11.07 -21.20
CA TYR A 485 35.62 11.44 -19.95
C TYR A 485 35.75 10.23 -19.03
N CYS A 486 36.82 10.21 -18.25
CA CYS A 486 37.10 9.19 -17.24
C CYS A 486 37.49 9.89 -15.93
N VAL A 487 36.74 9.61 -14.87
CA VAL A 487 37.02 10.10 -13.52
C VAL A 487 37.51 8.93 -12.67
N ASN A 488 38.67 9.09 -12.03
CA ASN A 488 39.24 8.10 -11.12
C ASN A 488 39.26 8.68 -9.70
N ILE A 489 38.49 8.07 -8.80
CA ILE A 489 38.42 8.44 -7.39
C ILE A 489 39.33 7.47 -6.61
N LYS A 490 40.31 8.03 -5.90
CA LYS A 490 41.25 7.25 -5.10
C LYS A 490 40.56 6.61 -3.89
N PRO A 491 41.01 5.43 -3.43
CA PRO A 491 40.52 4.77 -2.21
C PRO A 491 40.39 5.70 -1.00
N GLU A 492 41.38 6.59 -0.81
CA GLU A 492 41.44 7.55 0.30
C GLU A 492 40.25 8.52 0.39
N LYS A 493 39.50 8.69 -0.71
CA LYS A 493 38.32 9.57 -0.80
C LYS A 493 37.00 8.82 -0.70
N ILE A 494 37.03 7.50 -0.59
CA ILE A 494 35.85 6.64 -0.55
C ILE A 494 35.69 6.14 0.88
N GLU A 495 34.60 6.53 1.55
CA GLU A 495 34.34 6.02 2.89
C GLU A 495 33.97 4.53 2.82
N SER A 496 34.84 3.67 3.37
CA SER A 496 34.66 2.21 3.34
C SER A 496 33.62 1.76 4.38
N LYS A 497 32.34 1.94 4.08
CA LYS A 497 31.26 1.37 4.89
C LYS A 497 30.71 0.15 4.16
N LYS A 498 31.39 -0.99 4.35
CA LYS A 498 31.03 -2.33 3.83
C LYS A 498 31.23 -2.40 2.31
N ASP A 499 31.28 -3.60 1.74
CA ASP A 499 31.62 -3.86 0.32
C ASP A 499 30.58 -3.30 -0.69
N THR A 500 29.72 -2.36 -0.26
CA THR A 500 28.66 -1.71 -1.01
C THR A 500 28.96 -0.21 -1.16
N TYR A 501 28.78 0.31 -2.37
CA TYR A 501 29.02 1.71 -2.71
C TYR A 501 27.78 2.26 -3.39
N CYS A 502 27.19 3.32 -2.83
CA CYS A 502 26.17 4.12 -3.50
C CYS A 502 26.87 5.27 -4.24
N ILE A 503 26.85 5.26 -5.56
CA ILE A 503 27.44 6.28 -6.42
C ILE A 503 26.32 7.17 -6.95
N GLU A 504 26.31 8.45 -6.57
CA GLU A 504 25.37 9.43 -7.10
C GLU A 504 26.11 10.35 -8.07
N ILE A 505 25.51 10.62 -9.24
CA ILE A 505 26.08 11.43 -10.30
C ILE A 505 25.07 12.50 -10.68
N VAL A 506 25.44 13.75 -10.38
CA VAL A 506 24.61 14.93 -10.60
C VAL A 506 25.25 15.81 -11.66
N SER A 507 24.60 15.93 -12.81
CA SER A 507 24.94 16.87 -13.87
C SER A 507 24.16 18.17 -13.70
N SER A 508 24.81 19.30 -13.91
CA SER A 508 24.19 20.62 -13.83
C SER A 508 23.23 20.92 -14.99
N LYS A 509 23.19 20.06 -16.02
CA LYS A 509 22.39 20.23 -17.23
C LYS A 509 21.79 18.91 -17.70
N CYS A 510 20.61 18.98 -18.31
CA CYS A 510 19.98 17.94 -19.13
C CYS A 510 19.30 18.60 -20.34
N PHE A 511 18.81 17.78 -21.26
CA PHE A 511 18.04 18.22 -22.41
C PHE A 511 16.98 17.18 -22.77
N VAL A 512 15.94 17.60 -23.49
CA VAL A 512 14.91 16.71 -24.04
C VAL A 512 15.02 16.74 -25.56
N PRO A 513 15.35 15.62 -26.24
CA PRO A 513 15.60 15.64 -27.69
C PRO A 513 14.44 16.17 -28.53
N SER A 514 13.19 15.91 -28.13
CA SER A 514 12.01 16.41 -28.82
C SER A 514 11.81 17.92 -28.72
N GLU A 515 12.31 18.55 -27.65
CA GLU A 515 12.30 20.01 -27.52
C GLU A 515 13.34 20.69 -28.44
N LEU A 516 14.36 19.95 -28.87
CA LEU A 516 15.36 20.39 -29.85
C LEU A 516 14.87 20.27 -31.30
N GLY A 517 13.67 19.74 -31.54
CA GLY A 517 13.00 19.72 -32.84
C GLY A 517 13.48 18.65 -33.83
N ASN A 518 14.40 17.77 -33.43
CA ASN A 518 15.05 16.80 -34.33
C ASN A 518 14.77 15.32 -33.97
N SER A 519 13.91 15.06 -32.98
CA SER A 519 13.59 13.70 -32.51
C SER A 519 12.17 13.64 -31.95
N THR A 520 11.57 12.46 -31.92
CA THR A 520 10.32 12.20 -31.17
C THR A 520 10.57 11.73 -29.73
N ASP A 521 11.84 11.62 -29.34
CA ASP A 521 12.25 11.17 -28.01
C ASP A 521 11.95 12.25 -26.95
N SER A 522 11.11 11.90 -25.98
CA SER A 522 10.65 12.77 -24.89
C SER A 522 11.34 12.49 -23.55
N ARG A 523 12.42 11.70 -23.54
CA ARG A 523 13.20 11.44 -22.32
C ARG A 523 14.02 12.67 -21.91
N VAL A 524 14.27 12.81 -20.62
CA VAL A 524 15.18 13.83 -20.06
C VAL A 524 16.58 13.23 -20.02
N LEU A 525 17.45 13.64 -20.93
CA LEU A 525 18.78 13.06 -21.14
C LEU A 525 19.88 13.97 -20.61
N SER A 526 20.93 13.38 -20.06
CA SER A 526 22.12 14.06 -19.57
C SER A 526 23.39 13.37 -20.09
N LEU A 527 24.02 12.50 -19.32
CA LEU A 527 25.28 11.85 -19.68
C LEU A 527 25.01 10.51 -20.37
N LYS A 528 25.99 10.01 -21.12
CA LYS A 528 26.00 8.62 -21.60
C LYS A 528 26.97 7.82 -20.74
N MET A 529 26.45 7.01 -19.82
CA MET A 529 27.29 6.22 -18.91
C MET A 529 27.83 4.97 -19.62
N LYS A 530 29.13 4.73 -19.49
CA LYS A 530 29.87 3.64 -20.13
C LYS A 530 30.48 2.65 -19.16
N TYR A 531 30.86 3.07 -17.96
CA TYR A 531 31.43 2.20 -16.94
C TYR A 531 31.37 2.85 -15.57
N ILE A 532 31.08 2.08 -14.52
CA ILE A 532 31.26 2.48 -13.11
C ILE A 532 31.76 1.25 -12.36
N GLY A 533 32.94 1.30 -11.76
CA GLY A 533 33.54 0.10 -11.17
C GLY A 533 34.89 0.30 -10.53
N GLU A 534 35.60 -0.77 -10.13
CA GLU A 534 36.97 -0.60 -9.64
C GLU A 534 37.90 0.00 -10.71
N ASN A 535 38.94 0.71 -10.28
CA ASN A 535 40.05 1.06 -11.15
C ASN A 535 40.80 -0.22 -11.57
N GLU A 536 41.15 -0.35 -12.85
CA GLU A 536 42.01 -1.44 -13.33
C GLU A 536 43.50 -1.27 -12.98
#